data_AF-A0A069ASE9-F1
#
_entry.id   AF-A0A069ASE9-F1
#
_cell.length_a   1.000
_cell.length_b   1.000
_cell.length_c   1.000
_cell.angle_alpha   90.00
_cell.angle_beta   90.00
_cell.angle_gamma   90.00
#
_symmetry.space_group_name_H-M   'P 1'
#
loop_
_entity.id
_entity.type
_entity.pdbx_description
1 polymer ?
#
loop_
_entity_poly.entity_id
_entity_poly.type
_entity_poly.pdbx_seq_one_letter_code
_entity_poly.pdbx_strand_id
1 'polypeptide(L)'
;MMKEDINKLYNKLCKDFTVKPFDEVMDEIREIIKKYYSCFPLIFRMGLLIVNHYDIVDEKKRELLISEALEIFIRIQETCNDIDICRQAKSMEATCYILLNQPIQVIDLLQNSNFPMINESILLAQGQMMNGQMDEARETFQLGAYQNLISLVQNLVGILQNADKLQMKEIERRILAISDIFELDTLSPAIMLSSYLTQAQINLIHGDNEGAIKSLRKYVDLATRDIYPIIIHGDDFFNKLDRWISEIGTGITRDDTIVKAGIVAAIKNNPMFSVLSENKEYKFLIEKLSLLEE
;
A
#
# COMPACT_ATOMS: atom_id res chain seq x y z
N MET A 1 7.35 12.99 21.09
CA MET A 1 8.56 12.84 20.24
C MET A 1 8.35 13.62 18.97
N MET A 2 9.41 14.17 18.36
CA MET A 2 9.29 14.86 17.07
C MET A 2 9.04 13.84 15.95
N LYS A 3 8.37 14.25 14.86
CA LYS A 3 8.06 13.37 13.72
C LYS A 3 9.31 12.68 13.15
N GLU A 4 10.42 13.40 13.05
CA GLU A 4 11.70 12.87 12.57
C GLU A 4 12.26 11.74 13.45
N ASP A 5 12.17 11.87 14.77
CA ASP A 5 12.64 10.84 15.71
C ASP A 5 11.79 9.58 15.62
N ILE A 6 10.47 9.76 15.43
CA ILE A 6 9.53 8.66 15.21
C ILE A 6 9.88 7.93 13.91
N ASN A 7 10.15 8.66 12.82
CA ASN A 7 10.51 8.07 11.54
C ASN A 7 11.87 7.33 11.61
N LYS A 8 12.86 7.89 12.31
CA LYS A 8 14.16 7.22 12.55
C LYS A 8 13.98 5.92 13.34
N LEU A 9 13.18 5.96 14.41
CA LEU A 9 12.90 4.77 15.22
C LEU A 9 12.14 3.70 14.42
N TYR A 10 11.13 4.10 13.66
CA TYR A 10 10.37 3.21 12.79
C TYR A 10 11.29 2.49 11.78
N ASN A 11 12.15 3.24 11.07
CA ASN A 11 13.09 2.67 10.11
C ASN A 11 14.13 1.73 10.77
N LYS A 12 14.56 2.03 12.00
CA LYS A 12 15.43 1.15 12.78
C LYS A 12 14.73 -0.18 13.08
N LEU A 13 13.49 -0.13 13.58
CA LEU A 13 12.71 -1.33 13.91
C LEU A 13 12.39 -2.19 12.68
N CYS A 14 12.12 -1.57 11.53
CA CYS A 14 11.96 -2.31 10.27
C CYS A 14 13.21 -3.14 9.92
N LYS A 15 14.41 -2.55 10.09
CA LYS A 15 15.67 -3.28 9.89
C LYS A 15 15.88 -4.36 10.94
N ASP A 16 15.49 -4.12 12.18
CA ASP A 16 15.65 -5.08 13.26
C ASP A 16 14.89 -6.40 12.97
N PHE A 17 13.76 -6.37 12.26
CA PHE A 17 13.04 -7.58 11.84
C PHE A 17 13.84 -8.51 10.91
N THR A 18 14.88 -8.03 10.23
CA THR A 18 15.72 -8.86 9.35
C THR A 18 16.99 -9.38 10.01
N VAL A 19 17.41 -8.76 11.11
CA VAL A 19 18.68 -9.09 11.79
C VAL A 19 18.51 -9.63 13.21
N LYS A 20 17.31 -9.53 13.80
CA LYS A 20 16.98 -10.05 15.13
C LYS A 20 15.82 -11.05 15.08
N PRO A 21 15.68 -11.91 16.11
CA PRO A 21 14.50 -12.75 16.26
C PRO A 21 13.20 -11.92 16.32
N PHE A 22 12.17 -12.37 15.61
CA PHE A 22 10.88 -11.68 15.51
C PHE A 22 10.28 -11.32 16.88
N ASP A 23 10.27 -12.29 17.81
CA ASP A 23 9.68 -12.10 19.14
C ASP A 23 10.45 -11.03 19.96
N GLU A 24 11.77 -10.88 19.76
CA GLU A 24 12.58 -9.83 20.43
C GLU A 24 12.18 -8.41 19.95
N VAL A 25 11.99 -8.25 18.64
CA VAL A 25 11.57 -6.96 18.06
C VAL A 25 10.15 -6.60 18.51
N MET A 26 9.27 -7.59 18.60
CA MET A 26 7.91 -7.40 19.10
C MET A 26 7.88 -6.98 20.58
N ASP A 27 8.76 -7.54 21.41
CA ASP A 27 8.89 -7.12 22.80
C ASP A 27 9.40 -5.67 22.91
N GLU A 28 10.35 -5.26 22.06
CA GLU A 28 10.77 -3.85 21.97
C GLU A 28 9.61 -2.93 21.58
N ILE A 29 8.80 -3.31 20.58
CA ILE A 29 7.61 -2.56 20.16
C ILE A 29 6.61 -2.40 21.32
N ARG A 30 6.32 -3.49 22.04
CA ARG A 30 5.38 -3.47 23.18
C ARG A 30 5.88 -2.57 24.31
N GLU A 31 7.17 -2.62 24.62
CA GLU A 31 7.77 -1.73 25.64
C GLU A 31 7.74 -0.26 25.20
N ILE A 32 7.95 0.05 23.92
CA ILE A 32 7.80 1.40 23.38
C ILE A 32 6.35 1.89 23.56
N ILE A 33 5.35 1.07 23.22
CA ILE A 33 3.92 1.42 23.37
C ILE A 33 3.59 1.74 24.83
N LYS A 34 4.07 0.90 25.78
CA LYS A 34 3.86 1.13 27.22
C LYS A 34 4.54 2.40 27.72
N LYS A 35 5.81 2.61 27.34
CA LYS A 35 6.61 3.76 27.79
C LYS A 35 6.08 5.09 27.25
N TYR A 36 5.61 5.10 26.01
CA TYR A 36 5.12 6.29 25.32
C TYR A 36 3.61 6.27 25.13
N TYR A 37 2.87 5.79 26.13
CA TYR A 37 1.43 5.54 26.09
C TYR A 37 0.58 6.73 25.60
N SER A 38 1.01 7.98 25.81
CA SER A 38 0.28 9.18 25.36
C SER A 38 0.76 9.76 24.02
N CYS A 39 1.78 9.17 23.38
CA CYS A 39 2.30 9.64 22.11
C CYS A 39 1.61 8.92 20.94
N PHE A 40 0.38 9.32 20.63
CA PHE A 40 -0.44 8.70 19.57
C PHE A 40 0.24 8.60 18.20
N PRO A 41 1.00 9.60 17.71
CA PRO A 41 1.72 9.44 16.44
C PRO A 41 2.73 8.29 16.46
N LEU A 42 3.42 8.08 17.60
CA LEU A 42 4.37 6.99 17.75
C LEU A 42 3.64 5.65 17.86
N ILE A 43 2.59 5.58 18.68
CA ILE A 43 1.79 4.37 18.86
C ILE A 43 1.15 3.92 17.55
N PHE A 44 0.65 4.86 16.74
CA PHE A 44 0.15 4.58 15.40
C PHE A 44 1.22 3.90 14.54
N ARG A 45 2.45 4.42 14.56
CA ARG A 45 3.58 3.81 13.83
C ARG A 45 3.94 2.43 14.34
N MET A 46 3.82 2.17 15.64
CA MET A 46 4.02 0.84 16.21
C MET A 46 2.94 -0.14 15.74
N GLY A 47 1.67 0.24 15.75
CA GLY A 47 0.60 -0.57 15.18
C GLY A 47 0.82 -0.87 13.69
N LEU A 48 1.28 0.15 12.94
CA LEU A 48 1.63 -0.02 11.53
C LEU A 48 2.81 -0.99 11.31
N LEU A 49 3.82 -1.01 12.19
CA LEU A 49 4.90 -2.00 12.12
C LEU A 49 4.36 -3.42 12.26
N ILE A 50 3.44 -3.65 13.21
CA ILE A 50 2.84 -4.97 13.44
C ILE A 50 2.06 -5.42 12.21
N VAL A 51 1.17 -4.58 11.69
CA VAL A 51 0.40 -4.88 10.45
C VAL A 51 1.33 -5.07 9.26
N ASN A 52 2.46 -4.35 9.20
CA ASN A 52 3.41 -4.51 8.11
C ASN A 52 4.30 -5.74 8.26
N HIS A 53 4.30 -6.51 9.35
CA HIS A 53 5.18 -7.67 9.50
C HIS A 53 4.45 -8.94 9.99
N TYR A 54 3.11 -8.90 10.05
CA TYR A 54 2.29 -10.02 10.54
C TYR A 54 2.52 -11.32 9.77
N ASP A 55 2.77 -11.26 8.46
CA ASP A 55 2.86 -12.41 7.56
C ASP A 55 4.18 -13.19 7.66
N ILE A 56 5.15 -12.70 8.45
CA ILE A 56 6.44 -13.36 8.68
C ILE A 56 6.29 -14.58 9.62
N VAL A 57 5.25 -14.60 10.45
CA VAL A 57 4.99 -15.69 11.41
C VAL A 57 3.97 -16.70 10.91
N ASP A 58 3.80 -17.80 11.66
CA ASP A 58 2.77 -18.80 11.40
C ASP A 58 1.34 -18.24 11.52
N GLU A 59 0.38 -18.97 10.95
CA GLU A 59 -1.02 -18.56 10.86
C GLU A 59 -1.67 -18.26 12.22
N LYS A 60 -1.35 -19.01 13.27
CA LYS A 60 -1.92 -18.78 14.60
C LYS A 60 -1.40 -17.49 15.22
N LYS A 61 -0.11 -17.21 15.07
CA LYS A 61 0.48 -15.96 15.54
C LYS A 61 -0.01 -14.75 14.71
N ARG A 62 -0.31 -14.92 13.41
CA ARG A 62 -0.84 -13.84 12.55
C ARG A 62 -2.09 -13.19 13.12
N GLU A 63 -3.11 -13.99 13.45
CA GLU A 63 -4.39 -13.47 13.96
C GLU A 63 -4.22 -12.70 15.28
N LEU A 64 -3.36 -13.20 16.17
CA LEU A 64 -3.03 -12.55 17.44
C LEU A 64 -2.36 -11.19 17.22
N LEU A 65 -1.40 -11.10 16.30
CA LEU A 65 -0.72 -9.85 15.97
C LEU A 65 -1.67 -8.83 15.33
N ILE A 66 -2.54 -9.27 14.42
CA ILE A 66 -3.52 -8.38 13.81
C ILE A 66 -4.50 -7.85 14.86
N SER A 67 -4.90 -8.71 15.81
CA SER A 67 -5.77 -8.30 16.92
C SER A 67 -5.06 -7.33 17.89
N GLU A 68 -3.78 -7.55 18.19
CA GLU A 68 -2.96 -6.61 18.96
C GLU A 68 -2.87 -5.24 18.27
N ALA A 69 -2.68 -5.20 16.94
CA ALA A 69 -2.69 -3.97 16.17
C ALA A 69 -4.08 -3.30 16.12
N LEU A 70 -5.14 -4.10 16.00
CA LEU A 70 -6.52 -3.61 16.00
C LEU A 70 -6.84 -2.85 17.30
N GLU A 71 -6.50 -3.40 18.47
CA GLU A 71 -6.69 -2.75 19.76
C GLU A 71 -5.96 -1.40 19.84
N ILE A 72 -4.77 -1.31 19.24
CA ILE A 72 -4.02 -0.05 19.16
C ILE A 72 -4.80 0.99 18.36
N PHE A 73 -5.33 0.65 17.20
CA PHE A 73 -6.03 1.60 16.33
C PHE A 73 -7.39 2.03 16.90
N ILE A 74 -8.16 1.10 17.48
CA ILE A 74 -9.42 1.42 18.18
C ILE A 74 -9.13 2.43 19.29
N ARG A 75 -8.11 2.15 20.13
CA ARG A 75 -7.75 3.04 21.23
C ARG A 75 -7.35 4.43 20.75
N ILE A 76 -6.58 4.54 19.68
CA ILE A 76 -6.23 5.84 19.09
C ILE A 76 -7.52 6.58 18.71
N GLN A 77 -8.47 5.91 18.08
CA GLN A 77 -9.72 6.54 17.65
C GLN A 77 -10.57 7.04 18.85
N GLU A 78 -10.59 6.28 19.95
CA GLU A 78 -11.36 6.63 21.16
C GLU A 78 -10.72 7.75 21.99
N THR A 79 -9.40 7.91 21.94
CA THR A 79 -8.65 8.73 22.92
C THR A 79 -7.83 9.86 22.31
N CYS A 80 -7.57 9.84 21.00
CA CYS A 80 -6.82 10.89 20.33
C CYS A 80 -7.76 12.03 19.88
N ASN A 81 -7.31 13.27 20.06
CA ASN A 81 -8.05 14.47 19.61
C ASN A 81 -7.53 15.00 18.26
N ASP A 82 -6.49 14.40 17.70
CA ASP A 82 -5.93 14.78 16.41
C ASP A 82 -6.72 14.08 15.30
N ILE A 83 -7.44 14.88 14.51
CA ILE A 83 -8.36 14.39 13.47
C ILE A 83 -7.61 13.57 12.41
N ASP A 84 -6.39 13.96 12.03
CA ASP A 84 -5.62 13.27 11.01
C ASP A 84 -5.12 11.92 11.49
N ILE A 85 -4.70 11.84 12.75
CA ILE A 85 -4.29 10.57 13.37
C ILE A 85 -5.50 9.65 13.55
N CYS A 86 -6.63 10.18 14.01
CA CYS A 86 -7.86 9.40 14.15
C CYS A 86 -8.35 8.86 12.80
N ARG A 87 -8.28 9.68 11.74
CA ARG A 87 -8.64 9.25 10.38
C ARG A 87 -7.74 8.13 9.88
N GLN A 88 -6.43 8.25 10.07
CA GLN A 88 -5.47 7.19 9.70
C GLN A 88 -5.69 5.91 10.54
N ALA A 89 -5.92 6.05 11.85
CA ALA A 89 -6.22 4.91 12.72
C ALA A 89 -7.50 4.20 12.29
N LYS A 90 -8.57 4.93 11.94
CA LYS A 90 -9.81 4.37 11.40
C LYS A 90 -9.57 3.55 10.13
N SER A 91 -8.73 4.04 9.21
CA SER A 91 -8.36 3.29 8.01
C SER A 91 -7.62 1.99 8.35
N MET A 92 -6.67 2.05 9.28
CA MET A 92 -5.91 0.86 9.70
C MET A 92 -6.74 -0.13 10.54
N GLU A 93 -7.71 0.35 11.32
CA GLU A 93 -8.72 -0.47 12.00
C GLU A 93 -9.53 -1.28 10.98
N ALA A 94 -10.03 -0.62 9.93
CA ALA A 94 -10.70 -1.29 8.81
C ALA A 94 -9.79 -2.31 8.11
N THR A 95 -8.51 -1.98 7.91
CA THR A 95 -7.52 -2.93 7.37
C THR A 95 -7.38 -4.16 8.25
N CYS A 96 -7.32 -4.00 9.58
CA CYS A 96 -7.24 -5.13 10.50
C CYS A 96 -8.48 -6.01 10.43
N TYR A 97 -9.69 -5.42 10.35
CA TYR A 97 -10.92 -6.18 10.14
C TYR A 97 -10.93 -6.95 8.82
N ILE A 98 -10.41 -6.37 7.72
CA ILE A 98 -10.23 -7.08 6.45
C ILE A 98 -9.31 -8.29 6.62
N LEU A 99 -8.15 -8.10 7.26
CA LEU A 99 -7.16 -9.16 7.48
C LEU A 99 -7.69 -10.28 8.40
N LEU A 100 -8.57 -9.96 9.34
CA LEU A 100 -9.27 -10.93 10.21
C LEU A 100 -10.51 -11.53 9.56
N ASN A 101 -10.80 -11.21 8.30
CA ASN A 101 -11.99 -11.64 7.57
C ASN A 101 -13.30 -11.30 8.31
N GLN A 102 -13.38 -10.07 8.84
CA GLN A 102 -14.51 -9.50 9.60
C GLN A 102 -15.23 -8.40 8.78
N PRO A 103 -15.96 -8.76 7.71
CA PRO A 103 -16.49 -7.79 6.76
C PRO A 103 -17.57 -6.86 7.33
N ILE A 104 -18.37 -7.33 8.30
CA ILE A 104 -19.46 -6.54 8.89
C ILE A 104 -18.88 -5.31 9.60
N GLN A 105 -17.81 -5.50 10.37
CA GLN A 105 -17.13 -4.44 11.10
C GLN A 105 -16.53 -3.39 10.16
N VAL A 106 -15.98 -3.81 9.01
CA VAL A 106 -15.51 -2.88 7.96
C VAL A 106 -16.66 -2.01 7.45
N ILE A 107 -17.81 -2.64 7.14
CA ILE A 107 -19.00 -1.95 6.62
C ILE A 107 -19.52 -0.98 7.68
N ASP A 108 -19.71 -1.42 8.92
CA ASP A 108 -20.23 -0.56 10.00
C ASP A 108 -19.33 0.64 10.27
N LEU A 109 -18.01 0.43 10.24
CA LEU A 109 -17.02 1.49 10.46
C LEU A 109 -17.00 2.51 9.31
N LEU A 110 -17.12 2.08 8.05
CA LEU A 110 -16.84 2.91 6.88
C LEU A 110 -18.06 3.34 6.05
N GLN A 111 -19.20 2.65 6.08
CA GLN A 111 -20.34 2.87 5.16
C GLN A 111 -20.86 4.32 5.14
N ASN A 112 -20.80 4.99 6.29
CA ASN A 112 -21.26 6.38 6.44
C ASN A 112 -20.18 7.42 6.09
N SER A 113 -19.02 6.99 5.58
CA SER A 113 -17.91 7.88 5.19
C SER A 113 -18.04 8.37 3.74
N ASN A 114 -19.11 8.01 3.03
CA ASN A 114 -19.40 8.43 1.65
C ASN A 114 -19.91 9.88 1.56
N PHE A 115 -19.13 10.82 2.09
CA PHE A 115 -19.37 12.24 1.90
C PHE A 115 -18.86 12.68 0.52
N PRO A 116 -19.46 13.70 -0.11
CA PRO A 116 -18.89 14.32 -1.30
C PRO A 116 -17.42 14.66 -1.04
N MET A 117 -16.52 14.15 -1.88
CA MET A 117 -15.09 14.46 -1.75
C MET A 117 -14.90 15.95 -2.01
N ILE A 118 -14.62 16.71 -0.95
CA ILE A 118 -14.15 18.08 -1.06
C ILE A 118 -12.65 18.01 -1.30
N ASN A 119 -12.19 18.56 -2.41
CA ASN A 119 -10.76 18.61 -2.69
C ASN A 119 -10.13 19.78 -1.92
N GLU A 120 -9.93 19.58 -0.62
CA GLU A 120 -9.39 20.58 0.31
C GLU A 120 -8.03 21.12 -0.14
N SER A 121 -7.24 20.32 -0.86
CA SER A 121 -5.96 20.77 -1.44
C SER A 121 -6.12 21.96 -2.38
N ILE A 122 -7.20 21.99 -3.17
CA ILE A 122 -7.48 23.11 -4.09
C ILE A 122 -7.81 24.37 -3.29
N LEU A 123 -8.63 24.26 -2.25
CA LEU A 123 -9.02 25.39 -1.41
C LEU A 123 -7.82 25.93 -0.63
N LEU A 124 -7.00 25.04 -0.05
CA LEU A 124 -5.79 25.40 0.67
C LEU A 124 -4.80 26.12 -0.26
N ALA A 125 -4.54 25.55 -1.44
CA ALA A 125 -3.63 26.15 -2.41
C ALA A 125 -4.13 27.53 -2.89
N GLN A 126 -5.43 27.69 -3.10
CA GLN A 126 -6.01 29.00 -3.42
C GLN A 126 -5.82 30.00 -2.27
N GLY A 127 -6.06 29.60 -1.02
CA GLY A 127 -5.81 30.44 0.15
C GLY A 127 -4.35 30.85 0.29
N GLN A 128 -3.43 29.91 0.08
CA GLN A 128 -1.98 30.16 0.06
C GLN A 128 -1.60 31.15 -1.05
N MET A 129 -2.12 31.00 -2.27
CA MET A 129 -1.92 31.95 -3.36
C MET A 129 -2.41 33.35 -3.00
N MET A 130 -3.61 33.46 -2.42
CA MET A 130 -4.19 34.74 -1.98
C MET A 130 -3.35 35.41 -0.88
N ASN A 131 -2.63 34.62 -0.08
CA ASN A 131 -1.72 35.10 0.97
C ASN A 131 -0.26 35.27 0.49
N GLY A 132 0.01 35.12 -0.82
CA GLY A 132 1.35 35.27 -1.41
C GLY A 132 2.30 34.09 -1.21
N GLN A 133 1.81 32.96 -0.67
CA GLN A 133 2.55 31.72 -0.40
C GLN A 133 2.57 30.81 -1.64
N MET A 134 3.22 31.30 -2.70
CA MET A 134 3.14 30.68 -4.02
C MET A 134 3.85 29.33 -4.11
N ASP A 135 4.92 29.10 -3.35
CA ASP A 135 5.65 27.84 -3.38
C ASP A 135 4.89 26.75 -2.60
N GLU A 136 4.32 27.09 -1.44
CA GLU A 136 3.46 26.19 -0.67
C GLU A 136 2.18 25.82 -1.44
N ALA A 137 1.62 26.77 -2.21
CA ALA A 137 0.49 26.49 -3.08
C ALA A 137 0.83 25.47 -4.18
N ARG A 138 2.03 25.57 -4.78
CA ARG A 138 2.50 24.61 -5.78
C ARG A 138 2.72 23.22 -5.19
N GLU A 139 3.35 23.13 -4.01
CA GLU A 139 3.48 21.88 -3.26
C GLU A 139 2.11 21.25 -3.00
N THR A 140 1.15 22.04 -2.54
CA THR A 140 -0.21 21.58 -2.21
C THR A 140 -0.96 21.07 -3.44
N PHE A 141 -0.86 21.76 -4.59
CA PHE A 141 -1.47 21.29 -5.84
C PHE A 141 -0.86 19.99 -6.34
N GLN A 142 0.47 19.87 -6.33
CA GLN A 142 1.13 18.64 -6.77
C GLN A 142 0.80 17.46 -5.87
N LEU A 143 0.81 17.65 -4.55
CA LEU A 143 0.43 16.61 -3.60
C LEU A 143 -1.01 16.16 -3.81
N GLY A 144 -1.94 17.10 -3.95
CA GLY A 144 -3.35 16.81 -4.23
C GLY A 144 -3.52 16.05 -5.54
N ALA A 145 -2.85 16.47 -6.61
CA ALA A 145 -2.91 15.78 -7.90
C ALA A 145 -2.34 14.36 -7.84
N TYR A 146 -1.19 14.17 -7.18
CA TYR A 146 -0.56 12.86 -6.98
C TYR A 146 -1.50 11.90 -6.24
N GLN A 147 -2.05 12.32 -5.09
CA GLN A 147 -2.95 11.49 -4.30
C GLN A 147 -4.25 11.15 -5.06
N ASN A 148 -4.79 12.10 -5.83
CA ASN A 148 -5.99 11.87 -6.65
C ASN A 148 -5.72 10.88 -7.79
N LEU A 149 -4.55 10.95 -8.42
CA LEU A 149 -4.13 9.99 -9.45
C LEU A 149 -4.04 8.57 -8.88
N ILE A 150 -3.36 8.42 -7.75
CA ILE A 150 -3.23 7.15 -7.03
C ILE A 150 -4.61 6.59 -6.65
N SER A 151 -5.46 7.41 -6.04
CA SER A 151 -6.82 7.03 -5.64
C SER A 151 -7.69 6.63 -6.84
N LEU A 152 -7.58 7.34 -7.97
CA LEU A 152 -8.28 6.97 -9.20
C LEU A 152 -7.89 5.57 -9.68
N VAL A 153 -6.59 5.26 -9.73
CA VAL A 153 -6.10 3.94 -10.15
C VAL A 153 -6.60 2.84 -9.21
N GLN A 154 -6.53 3.06 -7.90
CA GLN A 154 -7.04 2.11 -6.90
C GLN A 154 -8.56 1.87 -7.05
N ASN A 155 -9.34 2.92 -7.28
CA ASN A 155 -10.77 2.80 -7.54
C ASN A 155 -11.06 2.05 -8.85
N LEU A 156 -10.30 2.31 -9.92
CA LEU A 156 -10.43 1.55 -11.16
C LEU A 156 -10.12 0.07 -10.98
N VAL A 157 -9.12 -0.29 -10.15
CA VAL A 157 -8.84 -1.67 -9.77
C VAL A 157 -9.99 -2.27 -8.96
N GLY A 158 -10.60 -1.52 -8.04
CA GLY A 158 -11.79 -1.96 -7.30
C GLY A 158 -13.01 -2.22 -8.22
N ILE A 159 -13.21 -1.37 -9.23
CA ILE A 159 -14.26 -1.58 -10.25
C ILE A 159 -13.94 -2.84 -11.07
N LEU A 160 -12.67 -3.03 -11.47
CA LEU A 160 -12.23 -4.19 -12.24
C LEU A 160 -12.57 -5.51 -11.57
N GLN A 161 -12.47 -5.60 -10.24
CA GLN A 161 -12.77 -6.81 -9.47
C GLN A 161 -14.21 -7.31 -9.63
N ASN A 162 -15.14 -6.43 -10.04
CA ASN A 162 -16.56 -6.73 -10.20
C ASN A 162 -17.05 -6.54 -11.64
N ALA A 163 -16.13 -6.34 -12.59
CA ALA A 163 -16.46 -6.03 -13.97
C ALA A 163 -16.89 -7.28 -14.75
N ASP A 164 -17.84 -7.10 -15.67
CA ASP A 164 -18.08 -8.09 -16.73
C ASP A 164 -16.92 -8.10 -17.75
N LYS A 165 -16.90 -9.07 -18.66
CA LYS A 165 -15.81 -9.24 -19.63
C LYS A 165 -15.59 -8.03 -20.55
N LEU A 166 -16.64 -7.29 -20.92
CA LEU A 166 -16.51 -6.12 -21.78
C LEU A 166 -15.97 -4.92 -20.98
N GLN A 167 -16.53 -4.71 -19.79
CA GLN A 167 -16.09 -3.67 -18.86
C GLN A 167 -14.64 -3.88 -18.44
N MET A 168 -14.24 -5.12 -18.14
CA MET A 168 -12.88 -5.52 -17.78
C MET A 168 -11.86 -4.98 -18.79
N LYS A 169 -12.08 -5.24 -20.10
CA LYS A 169 -11.17 -4.79 -21.17
C LYS A 169 -11.05 -3.28 -21.24
N GLU A 170 -12.15 -2.55 -21.05
CA GLU A 170 -12.13 -1.08 -21.08
C GLU A 170 -11.46 -0.48 -19.85
N ILE A 171 -11.65 -1.07 -18.66
CA ILE A 171 -11.00 -0.64 -17.43
C ILE A 171 -9.49 -0.89 -17.51
N GLU A 172 -9.06 -2.07 -17.96
CA GLU A 172 -7.65 -2.37 -18.24
C GLU A 172 -7.03 -1.36 -19.19
N ARG A 173 -7.70 -1.08 -20.32
CA ARG A 173 -7.23 -0.09 -21.28
C ARG A 173 -7.05 1.29 -20.64
N ARG A 174 -7.96 1.71 -19.76
CA ARG A 174 -7.88 3.00 -19.06
C ARG A 174 -6.75 3.04 -18.04
N ILE A 175 -6.59 1.99 -17.24
CA ILE A 175 -5.49 1.87 -16.28
C ILE A 175 -4.15 1.94 -17.02
N LEU A 176 -4.00 1.19 -18.12
CA LEU A 176 -2.78 1.19 -18.93
C LEU A 176 -2.52 2.55 -19.56
N ALA A 177 -3.53 3.22 -20.12
CA ALA A 177 -3.36 4.55 -20.69
C ALA A 177 -2.93 5.59 -19.63
N ILE A 178 -3.51 5.55 -18.43
CA ILE A 178 -3.11 6.42 -17.32
C ILE A 178 -1.68 6.10 -16.89
N SER A 179 -1.35 4.80 -16.77
CA SER A 179 0.00 4.34 -16.42
C SER A 179 1.06 4.80 -17.42
N ASP A 180 0.76 4.77 -18.71
CA ASP A 180 1.68 5.21 -19.75
C ASP A 180 1.86 6.74 -19.75
N ILE A 181 0.80 7.51 -19.48
CA ILE A 181 0.85 8.99 -19.45
C ILE A 181 1.60 9.52 -18.22
N PHE A 182 1.41 8.91 -17.05
CA PHE A 182 2.01 9.33 -15.79
C PHE A 182 3.18 8.46 -15.34
N GLU A 183 3.67 7.58 -16.23
CA GLU A 183 4.79 6.68 -15.97
C GLU A 183 4.65 5.90 -14.65
N LEU A 184 3.45 5.39 -14.35
CA LEU A 184 3.11 4.81 -13.04
C LEU A 184 3.92 3.57 -12.66
N ASP A 185 4.44 2.84 -13.67
CA ASP A 185 5.38 1.74 -13.43
C ASP A 185 6.62 2.22 -12.67
N THR A 186 7.07 3.46 -12.92
CA THR A 186 8.20 4.08 -12.22
C THR A 186 7.72 4.89 -11.03
N LEU A 187 6.69 5.73 -11.19
CA LEU A 187 6.23 6.66 -10.16
C LEU A 187 5.57 5.96 -8.95
N SER A 188 4.93 4.82 -9.18
CA SER A 188 4.19 4.10 -8.14
C SER A 188 4.14 2.57 -8.38
N PRO A 189 5.30 1.89 -8.39
CA PRO A 189 5.42 0.48 -8.74
C PRO A 189 4.58 -0.45 -7.85
N ALA A 190 4.44 -0.16 -6.55
CA ALA A 190 3.60 -0.96 -5.63
C ALA A 190 2.15 -1.09 -6.14
N ILE A 191 1.58 0.04 -6.59
CA ILE A 191 0.19 0.09 -7.08
C ILE A 191 0.07 -0.63 -8.42
N MET A 192 1.05 -0.47 -9.30
CA MET A 192 1.03 -1.12 -10.60
C MET A 192 1.24 -2.64 -10.50
N LEU A 193 2.10 -3.12 -9.61
CA LEU A 193 2.21 -4.56 -9.30
C LEU A 193 0.87 -5.13 -8.82
N SER A 194 0.21 -4.48 -7.87
CA SER A 194 -1.12 -4.91 -7.40
C SER A 194 -2.18 -4.87 -8.51
N SER A 195 -2.12 -3.85 -9.38
CA SER A 195 -3.03 -3.69 -10.50
C SER A 195 -2.86 -4.81 -11.53
N TYR A 196 -1.62 -5.08 -11.98
CA TYR A 196 -1.34 -6.15 -12.94
C TYR A 196 -1.69 -7.54 -12.39
N LEU A 197 -1.46 -7.77 -11.10
CA LEU A 197 -1.88 -9.01 -10.44
C LEU A 197 -3.41 -9.17 -10.49
N THR A 198 -4.14 -8.11 -10.13
CA THR A 198 -5.62 -8.12 -10.17
C THR A 198 -6.12 -8.34 -11.59
N GLN A 199 -5.56 -7.66 -12.59
CA GLN A 199 -5.90 -7.87 -13.99
C GLN A 199 -5.68 -9.32 -14.43
N ALA A 200 -4.54 -9.92 -14.06
CA ALA A 200 -4.28 -11.32 -14.37
C ALA A 200 -5.33 -12.26 -13.76
N GLN A 201 -5.71 -12.02 -12.52
CA GLN A 201 -6.73 -12.80 -11.82
C GLN A 201 -8.11 -12.63 -12.49
N ILE A 202 -8.57 -11.40 -12.72
CA ILE A 202 -9.89 -11.16 -13.30
C ILE A 202 -10.00 -11.72 -14.73
N ASN A 203 -8.92 -11.65 -15.52
CA ASN A 203 -8.89 -12.31 -16.84
C ASN A 203 -9.11 -13.83 -16.73
N LEU A 204 -8.48 -14.51 -15.77
CA LEU A 204 -8.67 -15.95 -15.56
C LEU A 204 -10.10 -16.28 -15.11
N ILE A 205 -10.72 -15.46 -14.24
CA ILE A 205 -12.13 -15.62 -13.86
C ILE A 205 -13.05 -15.57 -15.09
N HIS A 206 -12.75 -14.72 -16.07
CA HIS A 206 -13.49 -14.60 -17.33
C HIS A 206 -13.01 -15.56 -18.45
N GLY A 207 -12.14 -16.52 -18.10
CA GLY A 207 -11.59 -17.51 -19.02
C GLY A 207 -10.68 -16.95 -20.13
N ASP A 208 -10.17 -15.73 -19.96
CA ASP A 208 -9.27 -15.06 -20.91
C ASP A 208 -7.79 -15.34 -20.53
N ASN A 209 -7.33 -16.56 -20.83
CA ASN A 209 -5.97 -16.98 -20.50
C ASN A 209 -4.90 -16.11 -21.19
N GLU A 210 -5.17 -15.60 -22.40
CA GLU A 210 -4.25 -14.72 -23.12
C GLU A 210 -4.12 -13.36 -22.42
N GLY A 211 -5.25 -12.76 -22.01
CA GLY A 211 -5.25 -11.54 -21.21
C GLY A 211 -4.52 -11.71 -19.88
N ALA A 212 -4.71 -12.85 -19.21
CA ALA A 212 -4.01 -13.16 -17.97
C ALA A 212 -2.49 -13.21 -18.16
N ILE A 213 -2.01 -13.88 -19.20
CA ILE A 213 -0.57 -13.94 -19.54
C ILE A 213 -0.02 -12.56 -19.87
N LYS A 214 -0.78 -11.73 -20.60
CA LYS A 214 -0.36 -10.35 -20.90
C LYS A 214 -0.18 -9.50 -19.64
N SER A 215 -1.09 -9.63 -18.68
CA SER A 215 -1.03 -8.94 -17.39
C SER A 215 0.12 -9.47 -16.52
N LEU A 216 0.32 -10.79 -16.49
CA LEU A 216 1.47 -11.41 -15.80
C LEU A 216 2.81 -10.97 -16.40
N ARG A 217 2.91 -10.80 -17.73
CA ARG A 217 4.13 -10.27 -18.34
C ARG A 217 4.45 -8.88 -17.81
N LYS A 218 3.47 -7.97 -17.77
CA LYS A 218 3.66 -6.62 -17.20
C LYS A 218 4.05 -6.67 -15.72
N TYR A 219 3.44 -7.56 -14.95
CA TYR A 219 3.81 -7.80 -13.55
C TYR A 219 5.27 -8.22 -13.39
N VAL A 220 5.70 -9.26 -14.13
CA VAL A 220 7.07 -9.80 -14.04
C VAL A 220 8.10 -8.82 -14.60
N ASP A 221 7.78 -8.12 -15.71
CA ASP A 221 8.66 -7.11 -16.28
C ASP A 221 8.86 -5.94 -15.32
N LEU A 222 7.82 -5.51 -14.60
CA LEU A 222 7.95 -4.48 -13.58
C LEU A 222 8.73 -4.99 -12.35
N ALA A 223 8.39 -6.18 -11.84
CA ALA A 223 9.03 -6.77 -10.67
C ALA A 223 10.54 -7.03 -10.87
N THR A 224 10.98 -7.24 -12.11
CA THR A 224 12.40 -7.51 -12.44
C THR A 224 13.21 -6.27 -12.82
N ARG A 225 12.61 -5.07 -12.75
CA ARG A 225 13.31 -3.79 -12.91
C ARG A 225 14.01 -3.39 -11.61
N ASP A 226 14.85 -2.37 -11.72
CA ASP A 226 15.47 -1.70 -10.59
C ASP A 226 14.47 -0.72 -9.91
N ILE A 227 13.42 -1.27 -9.31
CA ILE A 227 12.37 -0.54 -8.59
C ILE A 227 12.55 -0.60 -7.07
N TYR A 228 13.62 -1.22 -6.60
CA TYR A 228 13.88 -1.48 -5.19
C TYR A 228 14.87 -0.46 -4.63
N PRO A 229 14.64 0.10 -3.43
CA PRO A 229 13.49 -0.15 -2.57
C PRO A 229 12.21 0.50 -3.12
N ILE A 230 11.07 -0.19 -2.95
CA ILE A 230 9.77 0.33 -3.38
C ILE A 230 9.30 1.41 -2.39
N ILE A 231 9.59 2.66 -2.72
CA ILE A 231 9.29 3.83 -1.88
C ILE A 231 8.40 4.84 -2.61
N ILE A 232 7.75 5.70 -1.83
CA ILE A 232 7.04 6.88 -2.35
C ILE A 232 8.08 7.92 -2.80
N HIS A 233 7.97 8.37 -4.03
CA HIS A 233 8.78 9.44 -4.60
C HIS A 233 7.98 10.27 -5.62
N GLY A 234 8.53 11.42 -6.00
CA GLY A 234 8.06 12.21 -7.14
C GLY A 234 8.85 11.92 -8.42
N ASP A 235 8.58 12.68 -9.46
CA ASP A 235 9.30 12.64 -10.74
C ASP A 235 9.49 14.08 -11.28
N ASP A 236 9.89 14.22 -12.54
CA ASP A 236 10.08 15.52 -13.19
C ASP A 236 8.79 16.37 -13.21
N PHE A 237 7.62 15.73 -13.21
CA PHE A 237 6.31 16.39 -13.14
C PHE A 237 5.88 16.67 -11.69
N PHE A 238 5.91 15.66 -10.82
CA PHE A 238 5.64 15.73 -9.38
C PHE A 238 6.90 16.08 -8.56
N ASN A 239 7.58 17.17 -8.95
CA ASN A 239 8.87 17.58 -8.39
C ASN A 239 8.81 18.36 -7.05
N LYS A 240 7.67 18.37 -6.36
CA LYS A 240 7.45 19.07 -5.08
C LYS A 240 6.89 18.18 -3.96
N LEU A 241 7.19 16.88 -4.00
CA LEU A 241 6.69 15.92 -3.01
C LEU A 241 7.66 15.66 -1.83
N ASP A 242 8.93 16.05 -1.93
CA ASP A 242 9.98 15.67 -0.98
C ASP A 242 9.65 16.01 0.48
N ARG A 243 9.11 17.23 0.71
CA ARG A 243 8.71 17.67 2.05
C ARG A 243 7.65 16.75 2.63
N TRP A 244 6.59 16.50 1.88
CA TRP A 244 5.50 15.62 2.32
C TRP A 244 6.01 14.21 2.60
N ILE A 245 6.83 13.64 1.70
CA ILE A 245 7.43 12.31 1.85
C ILE A 245 8.28 12.24 3.13
N SER A 246 9.06 13.28 3.42
CA SER A 246 9.88 13.33 4.65
C SER A 246 9.03 13.31 5.93
N GLU A 247 7.82 13.88 5.89
CA GLU A 247 6.90 13.93 7.03
C GLU A 247 6.16 12.61 7.24
N ILE A 248 5.68 11.99 6.16
CA ILE A 248 4.94 10.72 6.22
C ILE A 248 5.85 9.48 6.27
N GLY A 249 7.14 9.63 5.98
CA GLY A 249 8.05 8.52 5.74
C GLY A 249 7.87 7.93 4.34
N THR A 250 8.88 7.22 3.85
CA THR A 250 8.98 6.78 2.45
C THR A 250 8.03 5.64 2.04
N GLY A 251 7.06 5.25 2.87
CA GLY A 251 6.06 4.21 2.54
C GLY A 251 6.38 2.82 3.10
N ILE A 252 6.25 1.78 2.27
CA ILE A 252 6.53 0.38 2.63
C ILE A 252 8.02 0.28 2.96
N THR A 253 8.30 0.01 4.23
CA THR A 253 9.66 -0.10 4.77
C THR A 253 9.99 -1.55 5.13
N ARG A 254 9.36 -2.49 4.43
CA ARG A 254 9.81 -3.89 4.48
C ARG A 254 11.14 -3.97 3.74
N ASP A 255 12.02 -4.84 4.22
CA ASP A 255 13.26 -5.16 3.52
C ASP A 255 12.98 -5.71 2.12
N ASP A 256 13.81 -5.34 1.15
CA ASP A 256 13.64 -5.72 -0.26
C ASP A 256 13.56 -7.24 -0.43
N THR A 257 14.26 -8.01 0.41
CA THR A 257 14.20 -9.48 0.41
C THR A 257 12.79 -9.97 0.71
N ILE A 258 12.13 -9.40 1.72
CA ILE A 258 10.77 -9.74 2.12
C ILE A 258 9.78 -9.30 1.04
N VAL A 259 9.97 -8.11 0.47
CA VAL A 259 9.11 -7.58 -0.61
C VAL A 259 9.21 -8.47 -1.85
N LYS A 260 10.42 -8.84 -2.28
CA LYS A 260 10.67 -9.74 -3.42
C LYS A 260 10.05 -11.11 -3.20
N ALA A 261 10.24 -11.71 -2.03
CA ALA A 261 9.61 -12.99 -1.68
C ALA A 261 8.07 -12.91 -1.74
N GLY A 262 7.48 -11.81 -1.26
CA GLY A 262 6.04 -11.57 -1.36
C GLY A 262 5.53 -11.46 -2.80
N ILE A 263 6.27 -10.74 -3.65
CA ILE A 263 5.99 -10.59 -5.08
C ILE A 263 6.01 -11.95 -5.79
N VAL A 264 7.02 -12.79 -5.50
CA VAL A 264 7.14 -14.13 -6.09
C VAL A 264 6.03 -15.06 -5.60
N ALA A 265 5.77 -15.05 -4.29
CA ALA A 265 4.73 -15.86 -3.65
C ALA A 265 3.32 -15.52 -4.17
N ALA A 266 3.05 -14.25 -4.51
CA ALA A 266 1.75 -13.81 -5.03
C ALA A 266 1.33 -14.54 -6.32
N ILE A 267 2.31 -15.04 -7.09
CA ILE A 267 2.06 -15.86 -8.27
C ILE A 267 2.24 -17.35 -7.96
N LYS A 268 3.41 -17.77 -7.43
CA LYS A 268 3.74 -19.19 -7.25
C LYS A 268 2.80 -19.92 -6.29
N ASN A 269 2.39 -19.25 -5.21
CA ASN A 269 1.56 -19.88 -4.16
C ASN A 269 0.07 -19.65 -4.40
N ASN A 270 -0.31 -18.99 -5.50
CA ASN A 270 -1.70 -18.72 -5.80
C ASN A 270 -2.28 -19.81 -6.73
N PRO A 271 -3.17 -20.69 -6.22
CA PRO A 271 -3.70 -21.83 -6.98
C PRO A 271 -4.49 -21.42 -8.21
N MET A 272 -4.93 -20.17 -8.28
CA MET A 272 -5.65 -19.61 -9.42
C MET A 272 -4.84 -19.67 -10.73
N PHE A 273 -3.52 -19.57 -10.66
CA PHE A 273 -2.66 -19.65 -11.84
C PHE A 273 -2.34 -21.10 -12.28
N SER A 274 -2.80 -22.11 -11.55
CA SER A 274 -2.56 -23.53 -11.90
C SER A 274 -3.12 -23.90 -13.28
N VAL A 275 -4.19 -23.23 -13.74
CA VAL A 275 -4.76 -23.40 -15.08
C VAL A 275 -3.78 -23.02 -16.20
N LEU A 276 -2.78 -22.18 -15.90
CA LEU A 276 -1.74 -21.76 -16.84
C LEU A 276 -0.49 -22.64 -16.77
N SER A 277 -0.45 -23.66 -15.91
CA SER A 277 0.74 -24.47 -15.65
C SER A 277 1.38 -25.10 -16.88
N GLU A 278 0.60 -25.44 -17.91
CA GLU A 278 1.13 -25.99 -19.17
C GLU A 278 1.44 -24.95 -20.25
N ASN A 279 1.13 -23.67 -20.01
CA ASN A 279 1.45 -22.59 -20.93
C ASN A 279 2.96 -22.29 -20.91
N LYS A 280 3.61 -22.34 -22.08
CA LYS A 280 5.06 -22.09 -22.21
C LYS A 280 5.48 -20.70 -21.74
N GLU A 281 4.66 -19.69 -22.05
CA GLU A 281 4.93 -18.31 -21.64
C GLU A 281 4.84 -18.18 -20.12
N TYR A 282 3.85 -18.81 -19.50
CA TYR A 282 3.71 -18.82 -18.05
C TYR A 282 4.95 -19.43 -17.38
N LYS A 283 5.41 -20.61 -17.84
CA LYS A 283 6.63 -21.25 -17.32
C LYS A 283 7.84 -20.30 -17.40
N PHE A 284 8.05 -19.65 -18.55
CA PHE A 284 9.12 -18.65 -18.73
C PHE A 284 9.00 -17.46 -17.77
N LEU A 285 7.79 -16.92 -17.59
CA LEU A 285 7.54 -15.81 -16.66
C LEU A 285 7.85 -16.18 -15.20
N ILE A 286 7.52 -17.41 -14.78
CA ILE A 286 7.83 -17.91 -13.43
C ILE A 286 9.34 -18.11 -13.24
N GLU A 287 10.04 -18.66 -14.25
CA GLU A 287 11.50 -18.78 -14.22
C GLU A 287 12.15 -17.40 -14.06
N LYS A 288 11.75 -16.42 -14.90
CA LYS A 288 12.24 -15.05 -14.81
C LYS A 288 11.95 -14.40 -13.46
N LEU A 289 10.75 -14.61 -12.91
CA LEU A 289 10.36 -14.05 -11.61
C LEU A 289 11.15 -14.68 -10.44
N SER A 290 11.53 -15.95 -10.56
CA SER A 290 12.28 -16.68 -9.52
C SER A 290 13.68 -16.13 -9.28
N LEU A 291 14.26 -15.42 -10.26
CA LEU A 291 15.55 -14.74 -10.11
C LEU A 291 15.53 -13.62 -9.06
N LEU A 292 14.36 -13.19 -8.57
CA LEU A 292 14.25 -12.24 -7.47
C LEU A 292 14.53 -12.85 -6.09
N GLU A 293 14.51 -14.18 -5.99
CA GLU A 293 14.79 -14.92 -4.73
C GLU A 293 16.28 -15.31 -4.61
N GLU A 294 17.08 -15.09 -5.66
CA GLU A 294 18.53 -15.35 -5.72
C GLU A 294 19.36 -14.12 -5.29
#